data_AF-A0A1Y0IPB9-F1
#
_entry.id   AF-A0A1Y0IPB9-F1
#
_cell.length_a   1.000
_cell.length_b   1.000
_cell.length_c   1.000
_cell.angle_alpha   90.00
_cell.angle_beta   90.00
_cell.angle_gamma   90.00
#
_symmetry.space_group_name_H-M   'P 1'
#
loop_
_entity.id
_entity.type
_entity.pdbx_description
1 polymer ?
#
loop_
_entity_poly.entity_id
_entity_poly.type
_entity_poly.pdbx_seq_one_letter_code
_entity_poly.pdbx_strand_id
1 'polypeptide(L)'
;MRILFMGTPDFAVPCLDALIENGYEVVAVVTQPDRPKGRKGELTPPPVKVAALRHNLPVLQPEKVRAEEALQELEAFNADLLVTAAYGQILPKRLLDMPRLGCINVHASLLPRWRGGAPIHRSILEGDANSGVTIMRMVQALDAGDMISQVVVPIAEADTVSSLHDKLAAAGSKLLIETLPSIANGTHTETPQDESLVTYSPNLSRDDERIDWSRDARTLYNQVRGLNAWPVAFTTFSHKVMKIWQARINEEESAPTAEPGTVVKTTDDSIIVQCGKGTLALLEIQPAGKRRMLVTEYLRGVKPAPGSKFGDREE
;
A
#
# COMPACT_ATOMS: atom_id res chain seq x y z
N MET A 1 -3.76 -27.08 -14.06
CA MET A 1 -4.59 -26.46 -13.00
C MET A 1 -5.10 -25.15 -13.56
N ARG A 2 -6.42 -25.01 -13.65
CA ARG A 2 -7.14 -23.84 -14.19
C ARG A 2 -7.26 -22.79 -13.10
N ILE A 3 -6.77 -21.58 -13.34
CA ILE A 3 -6.73 -20.50 -12.35
C ILE A 3 -7.58 -19.32 -12.82
N LEU A 4 -8.49 -18.90 -11.96
CA LEU A 4 -9.18 -17.62 -12.08
C LEU A 4 -8.40 -16.59 -11.26
N PHE A 5 -7.90 -15.54 -11.90
CA PHE A 5 -7.12 -14.50 -11.22
C PHE A 5 -7.97 -13.26 -11.00
N MET A 6 -7.98 -12.71 -9.78
CA MET A 6 -8.65 -11.44 -9.47
C MET A 6 -7.69 -10.42 -8.87
N GLY A 7 -7.55 -9.26 -9.51
CA GLY A 7 -6.66 -8.21 -9.03
C GLY A 7 -6.85 -6.90 -9.77
N THR A 8 -6.34 -5.81 -9.21
CA THR A 8 -6.58 -4.47 -9.76
C THR A 8 -5.32 -3.62 -9.90
N PRO A 9 -4.59 -3.29 -8.83
CA PRO A 9 -3.47 -2.36 -8.90
C PRO A 9 -2.19 -3.03 -9.42
N ASP A 10 -1.14 -2.23 -9.58
CA ASP A 10 0.19 -2.67 -9.99
C ASP A 10 0.75 -3.78 -9.08
N PHE A 11 0.41 -3.79 -7.79
CA PHE A 11 0.78 -4.86 -6.84
C PHE A 11 0.44 -6.27 -7.34
N ALA A 12 -0.69 -6.42 -8.04
CA ALA A 12 -1.21 -7.71 -8.47
C ALA A 12 -0.61 -8.18 -9.80
N VAL A 13 -0.03 -7.27 -10.58
CA VAL A 13 0.51 -7.57 -11.92
C VAL A 13 1.63 -8.62 -11.87
N PRO A 14 2.64 -8.52 -10.96
CA PRO A 14 3.68 -9.55 -10.85
C PRO A 14 3.13 -10.94 -10.51
N CYS A 15 2.03 -11.05 -9.76
CA CYS A 15 1.40 -12.34 -9.48
C CYS A 15 0.78 -12.94 -10.75
N LEU A 16 0.06 -12.14 -11.53
CA LEU A 16 -0.51 -12.59 -12.81
C LEU A 16 0.58 -13.01 -13.80
N ASP A 17 1.58 -12.16 -14.00
CA ASP A 17 2.69 -12.43 -14.94
C ASP A 17 3.42 -13.72 -14.52
N ALA A 18 3.72 -13.90 -13.22
CA ALA A 18 4.39 -15.10 -12.73
C ALA A 18 3.57 -16.39 -12.93
N LEU A 19 2.24 -16.34 -12.77
CA LEU A 19 1.38 -17.51 -13.05
C LEU A 19 1.54 -17.98 -14.49
N ILE A 20 1.51 -17.04 -15.43
CA ILE A 20 1.60 -17.31 -16.87
C ILE A 20 2.99 -17.82 -17.24
N GLU A 21 4.03 -17.16 -16.76
CA GLU A 21 5.43 -17.52 -17.02
C GLU A 21 5.79 -18.93 -16.49
N ASN A 22 5.13 -19.39 -15.43
CA ASN A 22 5.30 -20.73 -14.88
C ASN A 22 4.33 -21.78 -15.46
N GLY A 23 3.63 -21.44 -16.55
CA GLY A 23 2.80 -22.39 -17.30
C GLY A 23 1.47 -22.75 -16.66
N TYR A 24 0.99 -21.96 -15.69
CA TYR A 24 -0.37 -22.14 -15.17
C TYR A 24 -1.41 -21.65 -16.18
N GLU A 25 -2.52 -22.37 -16.29
CA GLU A 25 -3.62 -22.02 -17.19
C GLU A 25 -4.51 -20.97 -16.53
N VAL A 26 -4.22 -19.67 -16.75
CA VAL A 26 -5.10 -18.59 -16.32
C VAL A 26 -6.30 -18.51 -17.26
N VAL A 27 -7.47 -18.93 -16.80
CA VAL A 27 -8.67 -19.07 -17.65
C VAL A 27 -9.41 -17.75 -17.86
N ALA A 28 -9.32 -16.84 -16.89
CA ALA A 28 -9.83 -15.48 -16.98
C ALA A 28 -9.18 -14.60 -15.91
N VAL A 29 -9.23 -13.29 -16.15
CA VAL A 29 -8.81 -12.25 -15.21
C VAL A 29 -10.01 -11.38 -14.85
N VAL A 30 -10.23 -11.16 -13.56
CA VAL A 30 -11.28 -10.26 -13.05
C VAL A 30 -10.63 -9.05 -12.40
N THR A 31 -11.07 -7.86 -12.78
CA THR A 31 -10.50 -6.61 -12.28
C THR A 31 -11.59 -5.55 -12.12
N GLN A 32 -11.31 -4.47 -11.40
CA GLN A 32 -12.28 -3.38 -11.28
C GLN A 32 -12.56 -2.75 -12.65
N PRO A 33 -13.72 -2.11 -12.85
CA PRO A 33 -13.97 -1.34 -14.07
C PRO A 33 -12.97 -0.20 -14.25
N ASP A 34 -12.79 0.24 -15.50
CA ASP A 34 -11.95 1.39 -15.81
C ASP A 34 -12.48 2.63 -15.07
N ARG A 35 -11.60 3.37 -14.41
CA ARG A 35 -11.97 4.58 -13.65
C ARG A 35 -11.19 5.79 -14.17
N PRO A 36 -11.79 7.00 -14.12
CA PRO A 36 -11.08 8.24 -14.42
C PRO A 36 -9.84 8.40 -13.53
N LYS A 37 -8.67 8.67 -14.11
CA LYS A 37 -7.42 8.89 -13.36
C LYS A 37 -6.80 10.25 -13.68
N GLY A 38 -6.16 10.84 -12.68
CA GLY A 38 -5.43 12.10 -12.82
C GLY A 38 -6.32 13.33 -13.03
N ARG A 39 -5.69 14.49 -13.26
CA ARG A 39 -6.40 15.78 -13.36
C ARG A 39 -7.31 15.92 -14.58
N LYS A 40 -7.01 15.19 -15.66
CA LYS A 40 -7.78 15.20 -16.91
C LYS A 40 -9.00 14.27 -16.87
N GLY A 41 -9.08 13.38 -15.86
CA GLY A 41 -10.21 12.45 -15.74
C GLY A 41 -10.30 11.44 -16.88
N GLU A 42 -9.19 11.12 -17.55
CA GLU A 42 -9.17 10.15 -18.64
C GLU A 42 -9.47 8.75 -18.08
N LEU A 43 -10.41 8.05 -18.71
CA LEU A 43 -10.71 6.66 -18.37
C LEU A 43 -9.44 5.83 -18.58
N THR A 44 -8.93 5.27 -17.48
CA THR A 44 -7.67 4.53 -17.47
C THR A 44 -7.98 3.09 -17.06
N PRO A 45 -7.56 2.08 -17.85
CA PRO A 45 -7.72 0.70 -17.47
C PRO A 45 -6.87 0.36 -16.24
N PRO A 46 -7.33 -0.54 -15.35
CA PRO A 46 -6.49 -1.03 -14.26
C PRO A 46 -5.21 -1.69 -14.78
N PRO A 47 -4.09 -1.60 -14.04
CA PRO A 47 -2.85 -2.29 -14.39
C PRO A 47 -3.03 -3.79 -14.72
N VAL A 48 -3.85 -4.50 -13.94
CA VAL A 48 -4.13 -5.92 -14.19
C VAL A 48 -4.88 -6.16 -15.51
N LYS A 49 -5.79 -5.26 -15.92
CA LYS A 49 -6.42 -5.33 -17.25
C LYS A 49 -5.38 -5.19 -18.35
N VAL A 50 -4.49 -4.20 -18.24
CA VAL A 50 -3.42 -3.98 -19.22
C VAL A 50 -2.54 -5.23 -19.32
N ALA A 51 -2.13 -5.81 -18.18
CA ALA A 51 -1.33 -7.02 -18.14
C ALA A 51 -2.04 -8.22 -18.78
N ALA A 52 -3.30 -8.46 -18.43
CA ALA A 52 -4.11 -9.55 -18.98
C ALA A 52 -4.25 -9.47 -20.51
N LEU A 53 -4.49 -8.26 -21.04
CA LEU A 53 -4.59 -8.04 -22.49
C LEU A 53 -3.28 -8.30 -23.22
N ARG A 54 -2.11 -8.01 -22.62
CA ARG A 54 -0.79 -8.36 -23.21
C ARG A 54 -0.64 -9.86 -23.40
N HIS A 55 -1.23 -10.65 -22.51
CA HIS A 55 -1.22 -12.12 -22.55
C HIS A 55 -2.42 -12.72 -23.27
N ASN A 56 -3.27 -11.89 -23.91
CA ASN A 56 -4.48 -12.31 -24.62
C ASN A 56 -5.47 -13.09 -23.73
N LEU A 57 -5.57 -12.75 -22.45
CA LEU A 57 -6.49 -13.39 -21.51
C LEU A 57 -7.88 -12.74 -21.56
N PRO A 58 -8.97 -13.52 -21.35
CA PRO A 58 -10.30 -12.97 -21.11
C PRO A 58 -10.29 -12.06 -19.88
N VAL A 59 -10.89 -10.87 -20.00
CA VAL A 59 -11.00 -9.90 -18.90
C VAL A 59 -12.45 -9.61 -18.57
N LEU A 60 -12.79 -9.77 -17.29
CA LEU A 60 -14.09 -9.44 -16.71
C LEU A 60 -13.98 -8.20 -15.81
N GLN A 61 -14.93 -7.28 -15.94
CA GLN A 61 -14.98 -6.05 -15.16
C GLN A 61 -16.37 -5.80 -14.55
N PRO A 62 -16.88 -6.71 -13.71
CA PRO A 62 -18.18 -6.50 -13.10
C PRO A 62 -18.14 -5.32 -12.13
N GLU A 63 -19.14 -4.44 -12.19
CA GLU A 63 -19.34 -3.39 -11.18
C GLU A 63 -19.52 -3.99 -9.78
N LYS A 64 -20.16 -5.17 -9.70
CA LYS A 64 -20.30 -5.97 -8.48
C LYS A 64 -20.08 -7.44 -8.82
N VAL A 65 -19.03 -8.07 -8.29
CA VAL A 65 -18.72 -9.49 -8.50
C VAL A 65 -19.80 -10.44 -7.96
N ARG A 66 -20.63 -9.95 -7.04
CA ARG A 66 -21.78 -10.66 -6.47
C ARG A 66 -23.04 -10.63 -7.33
N ALA A 67 -23.04 -9.92 -8.46
CA ALA A 67 -24.18 -9.92 -9.38
C ALA A 67 -24.35 -11.32 -9.98
N GLU A 68 -25.60 -11.74 -10.21
CA GLU A 68 -25.91 -13.11 -10.65
C GLU A 68 -25.28 -13.42 -12.01
N GLU A 69 -25.31 -12.45 -12.92
CA GLU A 69 -24.73 -12.55 -14.26
C GLU A 69 -23.21 -12.75 -14.18
N ALA A 70 -22.54 -12.01 -13.29
CA ALA A 70 -21.11 -12.16 -13.07
C ALA A 70 -20.77 -13.53 -12.48
N LEU A 71 -21.56 -14.02 -11.52
CA LEU A 71 -21.33 -15.33 -10.90
C LEU A 71 -21.52 -16.48 -11.91
N GLN A 72 -22.54 -16.40 -12.78
CA GLN A 72 -22.77 -17.39 -13.84
C GLN A 72 -21.62 -17.44 -14.84
N GLU A 73 -21.12 -16.27 -15.26
CA GLU A 73 -19.99 -16.18 -16.17
C GLU A 73 -18.71 -16.75 -15.54
N LEU A 74 -18.45 -16.43 -14.26
CA LEU A 74 -17.29 -16.96 -13.52
C LEU A 74 -17.36 -18.48 -13.34
N GLU A 75 -18.55 -19.03 -13.08
CA GLU A 75 -18.77 -20.47 -12.93
C GLU A 75 -18.46 -21.24 -14.22
N ALA A 76 -18.79 -20.67 -15.39
CA ALA A 76 -18.52 -21.28 -16.69
C ALA A 76 -17.03 -21.50 -17.00
N PHE A 77 -16.13 -20.74 -16.35
CA PHE A 77 -14.69 -20.94 -16.51
C PHE A 77 -14.16 -22.24 -15.87
N ASN A 78 -14.94 -22.89 -14.99
CA ASN A 78 -14.56 -24.15 -14.34
C ASN A 78 -13.13 -24.10 -13.77
N ALA A 79 -12.83 -23.07 -12.98
CA ALA A 79 -11.52 -22.90 -12.36
C ALA A 79 -11.29 -23.94 -11.26
N ASP A 80 -10.07 -24.48 -11.19
CA ASP A 80 -9.66 -25.34 -10.08
C ASP A 80 -9.38 -24.52 -8.82
N LEU A 81 -8.79 -23.32 -9.00
CA LEU A 81 -8.35 -22.42 -7.94
C LEU A 81 -8.69 -20.97 -8.33
N LEU A 82 -9.09 -20.15 -7.35
CA LEU A 82 -9.19 -18.70 -7.49
C LEU A 82 -8.05 -18.05 -6.70
N VAL A 83 -7.29 -17.18 -7.36
CA VAL A 83 -6.19 -16.42 -6.75
C VAL A 83 -6.55 -14.94 -6.74
N THR A 84 -6.53 -14.29 -5.57
CA THR A 84 -6.71 -12.85 -5.46
C THR A 84 -5.43 -12.15 -5.05
N ALA A 85 -5.21 -10.96 -5.59
CA ALA A 85 -4.23 -10.00 -5.12
C ALA A 85 -4.82 -8.59 -5.25
N ALA A 86 -5.10 -7.93 -4.13
CA ALA A 86 -5.62 -6.56 -4.10
C ALA A 86 -6.82 -6.30 -5.05
N TYR A 87 -7.82 -7.18 -5.05
CA TYR A 87 -8.98 -7.07 -5.96
C TYR A 87 -9.91 -5.90 -5.60
N GLY A 88 -10.18 -5.68 -4.31
CA GLY A 88 -10.94 -4.52 -3.82
C GLY A 88 -12.46 -4.70 -3.75
N GLN A 89 -12.98 -5.93 -3.89
CA GLN A 89 -14.38 -6.28 -3.63
C GLN A 89 -14.47 -7.48 -2.70
N ILE A 90 -15.54 -7.54 -1.91
CA ILE A 90 -15.85 -8.68 -1.04
C ILE A 90 -16.39 -9.82 -1.90
N LEU A 91 -15.78 -10.99 -1.81
CA LEU A 91 -16.23 -12.19 -2.52
C LEU A 91 -17.42 -12.82 -1.80
N PRO A 92 -18.57 -13.05 -2.48
CA PRO A 92 -19.69 -13.75 -1.87
C PRO A 92 -19.35 -15.23 -1.64
N LYS A 93 -20.03 -15.87 -0.69
CA LYS A 93 -19.85 -17.30 -0.36
C LYS A 93 -19.92 -18.20 -1.60
N ARG A 94 -20.88 -17.96 -2.49
CA ARG A 94 -21.02 -18.73 -3.74
C ARG A 94 -19.72 -18.75 -4.54
N LEU A 95 -19.03 -17.62 -4.67
CA LEU A 95 -17.76 -17.53 -5.39
C LEU A 95 -16.61 -18.19 -4.61
N LEU A 96 -16.61 -18.08 -3.27
CA LEU A 96 -15.62 -18.75 -2.43
C LEU A 96 -15.67 -20.28 -2.56
N ASP A 97 -16.88 -20.83 -2.74
CA ASP A 97 -17.13 -22.27 -2.87
C ASP A 97 -16.98 -22.81 -4.31
N MET A 98 -16.86 -21.94 -5.33
CA MET A 98 -16.84 -22.36 -6.74
C MET A 98 -15.63 -23.25 -7.10
N PRO A 99 -14.37 -22.84 -6.82
CA PRO A 99 -13.22 -23.63 -7.23
C PRO A 99 -13.00 -24.80 -6.28
N ARG A 100 -12.75 -26.00 -6.82
CA ARG A 100 -12.57 -27.21 -6.00
C ARG A 100 -11.37 -27.15 -5.04
N LEU A 101 -10.34 -26.36 -5.37
CA LEU A 101 -9.16 -26.11 -4.52
C LEU A 101 -9.32 -24.84 -3.69
N GLY A 102 -10.50 -24.22 -3.70
CA GLY A 102 -10.86 -23.03 -2.94
C GLY A 102 -10.31 -21.72 -3.52
N CYS A 103 -10.28 -20.71 -2.66
CA CYS A 103 -9.81 -19.36 -2.97
C CYS A 103 -8.64 -18.99 -2.07
N ILE A 104 -7.59 -18.40 -2.63
CA ILE A 104 -6.44 -17.89 -1.88
C ILE A 104 -6.20 -16.40 -2.17
N ASN A 105 -5.71 -15.67 -1.16
CA ASN A 105 -5.31 -14.27 -1.31
C ASN A 105 -3.82 -14.09 -1.05
N VAL A 106 -3.16 -13.29 -1.89
CA VAL A 106 -1.80 -12.79 -1.68
C VAL A 106 -1.89 -11.46 -0.92
N HIS A 107 -1.73 -11.54 0.40
CA HIS A 107 -1.90 -10.40 1.31
C HIS A 107 -0.56 -9.76 1.68
N ALA A 108 -0.45 -8.43 1.56
CA ALA A 108 0.79 -7.68 1.74
C ALA A 108 1.13 -7.36 3.21
N SER A 109 0.97 -8.35 4.10
CA SER A 109 1.48 -8.30 5.47
C SER A 109 1.85 -9.68 5.99
N LEU A 110 2.50 -9.71 7.15
CA LEU A 110 2.66 -10.90 7.98
C LEU A 110 1.41 -11.05 8.87
N LEU A 111 0.40 -11.75 8.38
CA LEU A 111 -0.80 -12.07 9.17
C LEU A 111 -0.41 -12.89 10.42
N PRO A 112 -1.13 -12.74 11.54
CA PRO A 112 -2.38 -11.98 11.72
C PRO A 112 -2.23 -10.45 11.84
N ARG A 113 -1.01 -9.90 11.77
CA ARG A 113 -0.80 -8.45 11.81
C ARG A 113 -1.25 -7.80 10.49
N TRP A 114 -1.91 -6.64 10.59
CA TRP A 114 -2.36 -5.81 9.46
C TRP A 114 -3.41 -6.42 8.51
N ARG A 115 -4.47 -7.05 9.05
CA ARG A 115 -5.69 -7.34 8.28
C ARG A 115 -6.29 -6.04 7.72
N GLY A 116 -6.65 -5.98 6.44
CA GLY A 116 -7.31 -4.81 5.86
C GLY A 116 -6.64 -4.22 4.63
N GLY A 117 -7.01 -2.97 4.32
CA GLY A 117 -6.80 -2.36 3.00
C GLY A 117 -5.48 -1.60 2.81
N ALA A 118 -4.79 -1.22 3.88
CA ALA A 118 -3.55 -0.42 3.79
C ALA A 118 -2.36 -1.01 4.58
N PRO A 119 -2.08 -2.32 4.51
CA PRO A 119 -1.05 -2.95 5.32
C PRO A 119 0.34 -2.37 5.09
N ILE A 120 0.71 -2.11 3.83
CA ILE A 120 2.03 -1.60 3.46
C ILE A 120 2.29 -0.21 4.08
N HIS A 121 1.31 0.69 4.00
CA HIS A 121 1.38 2.00 4.64
C HIS A 121 1.53 1.84 6.16
N ARG A 122 0.65 1.05 6.78
CA ARG A 122 0.58 0.93 8.25
C ARG A 122 1.85 0.30 8.85
N SER A 123 2.46 -0.69 8.17
CA SER A 123 3.76 -1.23 8.59
C SER A 123 4.84 -0.15 8.68
N ILE A 124 4.88 0.78 7.73
CA ILE A 124 5.86 1.87 7.75
C ILE A 124 5.49 2.93 8.79
N LEU A 125 4.21 3.31 8.88
CA LEU A 125 3.72 4.33 9.82
C LEU A 125 4.01 3.95 11.27
N GLU A 126 3.78 2.69 11.65
CA GLU A 126 4.07 2.18 12.99
C GLU A 126 5.56 1.85 13.22
N GLY A 127 6.40 1.97 12.19
CA GLY A 127 7.83 1.71 12.31
C GLY A 127 8.17 0.24 12.49
N ASP A 128 7.39 -0.67 11.90
CA ASP A 128 7.73 -2.09 11.89
C ASP A 128 9.11 -2.31 11.25
N ALA A 129 9.94 -3.17 11.83
CA ALA A 129 11.24 -3.53 11.27
C ALA A 129 11.11 -4.46 10.04
N ASN A 130 10.01 -5.22 9.99
CA ASN A 130 9.72 -6.19 8.95
C ASN A 130 8.26 -6.08 8.54
N SER A 131 8.01 -6.25 7.25
CA SER A 131 6.70 -6.62 6.71
C SER A 131 6.84 -7.98 6.03
N GLY A 132 5.91 -8.31 5.14
CA GLY A 132 5.97 -9.55 4.39
C GLY A 132 4.72 -9.80 3.57
N VAL A 133 4.65 -10.98 2.99
CA VAL A 133 3.48 -11.44 2.26
C VAL A 133 2.98 -12.72 2.91
N THR A 134 1.67 -12.84 3.06
CA THR A 134 0.98 -14.06 3.48
C THR A 134 0.09 -14.56 2.35
N ILE A 135 0.20 -15.84 2.02
CA ILE A 135 -0.82 -16.53 1.23
C ILE A 135 -1.73 -17.25 2.20
N MET A 136 -3.03 -16.94 2.14
CA MET A 136 -4.03 -17.50 3.03
C MET A 136 -5.27 -17.93 2.26
N ARG A 137 -6.09 -18.78 2.89
CA ARG A 137 -7.45 -19.04 2.47
C ARG A 137 -8.30 -17.77 2.55
N MET A 138 -9.21 -17.63 1.61
CA MET A 138 -10.23 -16.60 1.69
C MET A 138 -11.47 -17.15 2.40
N VAL A 139 -11.95 -16.40 3.38
CA VAL A 139 -13.21 -16.61 4.07
C VAL A 139 -14.05 -15.33 4.00
N GLN A 140 -15.30 -15.37 4.47
CA GLN A 140 -16.16 -14.17 4.44
C GLN A 140 -15.63 -13.04 5.34
N ALA A 141 -14.99 -13.40 6.45
CA ALA A 141 -14.33 -12.45 7.32
C ALA A 141 -13.05 -11.90 6.65
N LEU A 142 -12.88 -10.58 6.71
CA LEU A 142 -11.78 -9.87 6.08
C LEU A 142 -10.43 -10.38 6.60
N ASP A 143 -9.62 -10.92 5.69
CA ASP A 143 -8.25 -11.36 5.93
C ASP A 143 -8.06 -12.31 7.13
N ALA A 144 -9.08 -13.12 7.43
CA ALA A 144 -9.12 -13.97 8.62
C ALA A 144 -9.00 -15.47 8.34
N GLY A 145 -8.77 -15.86 7.08
CA GLY A 145 -8.63 -17.28 6.73
C GLY A 145 -7.27 -17.85 7.13
N ASP A 146 -7.19 -19.17 7.15
CA ASP A 146 -6.00 -19.89 7.57
C ASP A 146 -4.81 -19.61 6.63
N MET A 147 -3.63 -19.43 7.22
CA MET A 147 -2.41 -19.08 6.51
C MET A 147 -1.73 -20.33 5.95
N ILE A 148 -1.32 -20.27 4.68
CA ILE A 148 -0.70 -21.39 3.96
C ILE A 148 0.82 -21.20 3.93
N SER A 149 1.28 -20.00 3.58
CA SER A 149 2.71 -19.67 3.50
C SER A 149 2.95 -18.19 3.77
N GLN A 150 4.17 -17.88 4.21
CA GLN A 150 4.60 -16.51 4.51
C GLN A 150 6.03 -16.28 4.08
N VAL A 151 6.34 -15.04 3.69
CA VAL A 151 7.70 -14.58 3.45
C VAL A 151 7.91 -13.23 4.15
N VAL A 152 9.03 -13.11 4.86
CA VAL A 152 9.42 -11.87 5.56
C VAL A 152 10.20 -10.97 4.61
N VAL A 153 9.87 -9.68 4.63
CA VAL A 153 10.57 -8.63 3.87
C VAL A 153 10.99 -7.52 4.84
N PRO A 154 12.31 -7.33 5.07
CA PRO A 154 12.81 -6.26 5.92
C PRO A 154 12.43 -4.88 5.39
N ILE A 155 12.06 -3.97 6.29
CA ILE A 155 11.82 -2.55 5.98
C ILE A 155 13.11 -1.79 6.31
N ALA A 156 13.80 -1.33 5.28
CA ALA A 156 15.00 -0.52 5.45
C ALA A 156 14.65 0.89 5.96
N GLU A 157 15.61 1.55 6.60
CA GLU A 157 15.43 2.91 7.13
C GLU A 157 14.98 3.92 6.07
N ALA A 158 15.47 3.78 4.84
CA ALA A 158 15.15 4.62 3.70
C ALA A 158 13.96 4.11 2.87
N ASP A 159 13.33 2.99 3.25
CA ASP A 159 12.17 2.50 2.50
C ASP A 159 11.00 3.47 2.61
N THR A 160 10.41 3.73 1.45
CA THR A 160 9.13 4.39 1.29
C THR A 160 8.05 3.35 1.07
N VAL A 161 6.78 3.75 1.17
CA VAL A 161 5.69 2.83 0.79
C VAL A 161 5.79 2.37 -0.67
N SER A 162 6.31 3.20 -1.57
CA SER A 162 6.55 2.81 -2.97
C SER A 162 7.63 1.73 -3.09
N SER A 163 8.78 1.89 -2.42
CA SER A 163 9.85 0.89 -2.51
C SER A 163 9.48 -0.41 -1.80
N LEU A 164 8.76 -0.32 -0.66
CA LEU A 164 8.27 -1.51 0.03
C LEU A 164 7.17 -2.21 -0.79
N HIS A 165 6.29 -1.47 -1.45
CA HIS A 165 5.30 -2.03 -2.38
C HIS A 165 5.95 -2.91 -3.43
N ASP A 166 7.00 -2.41 -4.10
CA ASP A 166 7.67 -3.16 -5.17
C ASP A 166 8.38 -4.41 -4.64
N LYS A 167 9.03 -4.30 -3.47
CA LYS A 167 9.63 -5.45 -2.76
C LYS A 167 8.60 -6.51 -2.42
N LEU A 168 7.45 -6.11 -1.87
CA LEU A 168 6.38 -7.02 -1.48
C LEU A 168 5.69 -7.65 -2.69
N ALA A 169 5.49 -6.90 -3.78
CA ALA A 169 4.89 -7.43 -5.00
C ALA A 169 5.78 -8.52 -5.62
N ALA A 170 7.10 -8.29 -5.68
CA ALA A 170 8.07 -9.28 -6.14
C ALA A 170 8.18 -10.50 -5.21
N ALA A 171 8.18 -10.28 -3.89
CA ALA A 171 8.21 -11.36 -2.91
C ALA A 171 6.92 -12.20 -2.95
N GLY A 172 5.76 -11.55 -3.10
CA GLY A 172 4.46 -12.19 -3.15
C GLY A 172 4.23 -13.02 -4.40
N SER A 173 4.66 -12.55 -5.57
CA SER A 173 4.58 -13.35 -6.80
C SER A 173 5.46 -14.59 -6.72
N LYS A 174 6.68 -14.47 -6.20
CA LYS A 174 7.57 -15.61 -5.96
C LYS A 174 6.95 -16.60 -4.98
N LEU A 175 6.47 -16.12 -3.83
CA LEU A 175 5.84 -16.97 -2.81
C LEU A 175 4.61 -17.69 -3.39
N LEU A 176 3.83 -17.04 -4.25
CA LEU A 176 2.69 -17.65 -4.93
C LEU A 176 3.10 -18.87 -5.73
N ILE A 177 4.10 -18.71 -6.60
CA ILE A 177 4.59 -19.83 -7.43
C ILE A 177 5.16 -20.96 -6.58
N GLU A 178 5.87 -20.65 -5.50
CA GLU A 178 6.40 -21.66 -4.57
C GLU A 178 5.28 -22.41 -3.82
N THR A 179 4.13 -21.77 -3.58
CA THR A 179 3.03 -22.32 -2.79
C THR A 179 2.05 -23.17 -3.62
N LEU A 180 1.82 -22.82 -4.88
CA LEU A 180 0.83 -23.48 -5.72
C LEU A 180 1.00 -25.01 -5.89
N PRO A 181 2.23 -25.57 -6.00
CA PRO A 181 2.40 -27.02 -6.12
C PRO A 181 1.84 -27.81 -4.93
N SER A 182 2.00 -27.32 -3.70
CA SER A 182 1.48 -28.00 -2.50
C SER A 182 -0.04 -27.86 -2.37
N ILE A 183 -0.62 -26.78 -2.90
CA ILE A 183 -2.08 -26.64 -3.04
C ILE A 183 -2.62 -27.65 -4.06
N ALA A 184 -2.01 -27.71 -5.25
CA ALA A 184 -2.44 -28.62 -6.31
C ALA A 184 -2.40 -30.09 -5.89
N ASN A 185 -1.40 -30.47 -5.08
CA ASN A 185 -1.19 -31.84 -4.61
C ASN A 185 -1.88 -32.13 -3.26
N GLY A 186 -2.48 -31.13 -2.60
CA GLY A 186 -3.11 -31.30 -1.29
C GLY A 186 -2.13 -31.61 -0.15
N THR A 187 -0.86 -31.18 -0.28
CA THR A 187 0.20 -31.46 0.72
C THR A 187 0.58 -30.24 1.58
N HIS A 188 -0.08 -29.10 1.36
CA HIS A 188 0.12 -27.90 2.16
C HIS A 188 -0.46 -28.08 3.58
N THR A 189 0.02 -27.25 4.51
CA THR A 189 -0.56 -27.12 5.85
C THR A 189 -1.21 -25.74 5.94
N GLU A 190 -2.33 -25.68 6.64
CA GLU A 190 -3.06 -24.45 6.92
C GLU A 190 -2.92 -24.14 8.42
N THR A 191 -2.49 -22.92 8.74
CA THR A 191 -2.27 -22.47 10.11
C THR A 191 -3.34 -21.43 10.46
N PRO A 192 -4.24 -21.73 11.42
CA PRO A 192 -5.21 -20.77 11.90
C PRO A 192 -4.53 -19.52 12.45
N GLN A 193 -5.14 -18.37 12.23
CA GLN A 193 -4.65 -17.11 12.76
C GLN A 193 -4.93 -17.01 14.27
N ASP A 194 -3.93 -16.61 15.05
CA ASP A 194 -4.12 -16.28 16.47
C ASP A 194 -4.81 -14.92 16.59
N GLU A 195 -6.09 -14.93 16.98
CA GLU A 195 -6.91 -13.72 17.14
C GLU A 195 -6.34 -12.73 18.18
N SER A 196 -5.51 -13.17 19.13
CA SER A 196 -4.87 -12.28 20.11
C SER A 196 -3.75 -11.40 19.51
N LEU A 197 -3.23 -11.78 18.35
CA LEU A 197 -2.16 -11.08 17.64
C LEU A 197 -2.69 -10.22 16.47
N VAL A 198 -4.00 -10.22 16.24
CA VAL A 198 -4.63 -9.50 15.14
C VAL A 198 -4.50 -7.99 15.33
N THR A 199 -4.07 -7.32 14.26
CA THR A 199 -4.16 -5.86 14.14
C THR A 199 -4.76 -5.51 12.78
N TYR A 200 -5.36 -4.33 12.69
CA TYR A 200 -6.07 -3.90 11.49
C TYR A 200 -5.36 -2.75 10.79
N SER A 201 -5.38 -2.77 9.45
CA SER A 201 -4.83 -1.77 8.56
C SER A 201 -5.96 -1.04 7.80
N PRO A 202 -6.77 -0.20 8.48
CA PRO A 202 -7.84 0.52 7.81
C PRO A 202 -7.27 1.46 6.74
N ASN A 203 -8.07 1.71 5.71
CA ASN A 203 -7.76 2.67 4.66
C ASN A 203 -7.36 4.02 5.27
N LEU A 204 -6.42 4.71 4.60
CA LEU A 204 -5.94 6.00 5.04
C LEU A 204 -7.05 7.06 4.95
N SER A 205 -7.20 7.80 6.04
CA SER A 205 -8.04 8.99 6.13
C SER A 205 -7.24 10.25 5.79
N ARG A 206 -7.93 11.37 5.58
CA ARG A 206 -7.26 12.66 5.38
C ARG A 206 -6.47 13.11 6.60
N ASP A 207 -6.91 12.72 7.81
CA ASP A 207 -6.21 13.01 9.05
C ASP A 207 -4.91 12.20 9.18
N ASP A 208 -4.86 10.96 8.68
CA ASP A 208 -3.61 10.18 8.62
C ASP A 208 -2.53 10.90 7.78
N GLU A 209 -2.92 11.71 6.80
CA GLU A 209 -1.99 12.48 5.97
C GLU A 209 -1.45 13.73 6.67
N ARG A 210 -2.18 14.26 7.65
CA ARG A 210 -1.84 15.53 8.28
C ARG A 210 -0.73 15.33 9.29
N ILE A 211 0.34 16.11 9.16
CA ILE A 211 1.45 16.12 10.11
C ILE A 211 1.01 16.85 11.37
N ASP A 212 1.01 16.11 12.48
CA ASP A 212 0.92 16.65 13.82
C ASP A 212 2.34 16.83 14.39
N TRP A 213 2.84 18.06 14.34
CA TRP A 213 4.20 18.38 14.78
C TRP A 213 4.47 18.08 16.26
N SER A 214 3.43 17.89 17.09
CA SER A 214 3.59 17.49 18.49
C SER A 214 4.09 16.06 18.69
N ARG A 215 4.09 15.23 17.63
CA ARG A 215 4.66 13.87 17.65
C ARG A 215 6.19 13.92 17.54
N ASP A 216 6.87 12.82 17.88
CA ASP A 216 8.34 12.74 17.77
C ASP A 216 8.82 12.69 16.30
N ALA A 217 10.08 13.08 16.08
CA ALA A 217 10.67 13.15 14.74
C ALA A 217 10.71 11.80 14.02
N ARG A 218 10.87 10.67 14.74
CA ARG A 218 10.89 9.32 14.15
C ARG A 218 9.52 8.96 13.57
N THR A 219 8.47 9.25 14.33
CA THR A 219 7.08 9.05 13.95
C THR A 219 6.72 9.89 12.73
N LEU A 220 7.11 11.17 12.70
CA LEU A 220 6.86 12.04 11.54
C LEU A 220 7.70 11.64 10.32
N TYR A 221 8.93 11.19 10.52
CA TYR A 221 9.74 10.61 9.44
C TYR A 221 9.08 9.36 8.83
N ASN A 222 8.59 8.45 9.68
CA ASN A 222 7.80 7.29 9.26
C ASN A 222 6.52 7.70 8.53
N GLN A 223 5.83 8.75 8.99
CA GLN A 223 4.67 9.30 8.30
C GLN A 223 5.00 9.80 6.89
N VAL A 224 6.07 10.58 6.75
CA VAL A 224 6.50 11.11 5.44
C VAL A 224 6.83 9.97 4.48
N ARG A 225 7.68 9.01 4.89
CA ARG A 225 8.10 7.91 4.00
C ARG A 225 6.98 6.88 3.77
N GLY A 226 6.11 6.67 4.75
CA GLY A 226 4.96 5.76 4.68
C GLY A 226 3.81 6.27 3.83
N LEU A 227 3.79 7.56 3.50
CA LEU A 227 2.81 8.18 2.60
C LEU A 227 3.45 8.69 1.29
N ASN A 228 4.75 8.48 1.09
CA ASN A 228 5.49 8.92 -0.09
C ASN A 228 4.96 8.21 -1.36
N ALA A 229 4.85 8.93 -2.48
CA ALA A 229 4.09 8.57 -3.70
C ALA A 229 2.57 8.79 -3.59
N TRP A 230 1.90 8.24 -2.58
CA TRP A 230 0.48 8.47 -2.33
C TRP A 230 0.08 8.07 -0.89
N PRO A 231 -0.78 8.85 -0.20
CA PRO A 231 -1.40 10.13 -0.59
C PRO A 231 -0.54 11.38 -0.35
N VAL A 232 0.63 11.19 0.26
CA VAL A 232 1.62 12.21 0.66
C VAL A 232 1.21 12.98 1.91
N ALA A 233 2.09 12.96 2.92
CA ALA A 233 1.92 13.73 4.14
C ALA A 233 1.81 15.24 3.83
N PHE A 234 1.03 15.98 4.62
CA PHE A 234 0.90 17.42 4.48
C PHE A 234 0.85 18.16 5.81
N THR A 235 1.26 19.42 5.78
CA THR A 235 1.11 20.38 6.86
C THR A 235 0.62 21.72 6.28
N THR A 236 0.58 22.77 7.09
CA THR A 236 0.33 24.14 6.65
C THR A 236 1.56 25.01 6.92
N PHE A 237 1.77 26.01 6.08
CA PHE A 237 2.78 27.05 6.26
C PHE A 237 2.26 28.35 5.67
N SER A 238 2.22 29.42 6.47
CA SER A 238 1.57 30.68 6.09
C SER A 238 0.12 30.43 5.62
N HIS A 239 -0.61 29.65 6.41
CA HIS A 239 -2.01 29.24 6.20
C HIS A 239 -2.30 28.45 4.92
N LYS A 240 -1.26 28.03 4.19
CA LYS A 240 -1.40 27.26 2.95
C LYS A 240 -0.91 25.84 3.12
N VAL A 241 -1.64 24.89 2.52
CA VAL A 241 -1.23 23.49 2.50
C VAL A 241 0.15 23.34 1.85
N MET A 242 1.01 22.59 2.51
CA MET A 242 2.31 22.17 2.02
C MET A 242 2.45 20.66 2.18
N LYS A 243 2.59 19.94 1.06
CA LYS A 243 2.90 18.52 1.09
C LYS A 243 4.38 18.30 1.36
N ILE A 244 4.70 17.30 2.17
CA ILE A 244 6.06 16.90 2.51
C ILE A 244 6.33 15.56 1.84
N TRP A 245 7.27 15.56 0.88
CA TRP A 245 7.62 14.39 0.09
C TRP A 245 8.80 13.64 0.70
N GLN A 246 9.79 14.36 1.19
CA GLN A 246 10.98 13.76 1.77
C GLN A 246 11.45 14.54 2.98
N ALA A 247 11.86 13.80 4.01
CA ALA A 247 12.40 14.34 5.24
C ALA A 247 13.50 13.41 5.77
N ARG A 248 14.29 13.90 6.72
CA ARG A 248 15.30 13.13 7.45
C ARG A 248 15.25 13.52 8.93
N ILE A 249 15.48 12.55 9.81
CA ILE A 249 15.67 12.86 11.24
C ILE A 249 17.00 13.58 11.39
N ASN A 250 16.97 14.75 12.01
CA ASN A 250 18.20 15.49 12.28
C ASN A 250 18.76 15.01 13.63
N GLU A 251 19.89 14.29 13.58
CA GLU A 251 20.53 13.63 14.73
C GLU A 251 21.29 14.59 15.65
N GLU A 252 21.46 15.86 15.26
CA GLU A 252 22.02 16.87 16.15
C GLU A 252 21.10 17.00 17.38
N GLU A 253 21.53 16.44 18.51
CA GLU A 253 20.85 16.55 19.78
C GLU A 253 20.77 18.02 20.20
N SER A 254 19.55 18.55 20.23
CA SER A 254 19.26 19.75 20.99
C SER A 254 18.05 19.46 21.88
N ALA A 255 18.10 19.92 23.13
CA ALA A 255 16.89 20.09 23.93
C ALA A 255 15.81 20.81 23.10
N PRO A 256 14.51 20.56 23.29
CA PRO A 256 13.48 21.31 22.57
C PRO A 256 13.68 22.80 22.87
N THR A 257 14.20 23.52 21.88
CA THR A 257 14.53 24.95 21.99
C THR A 257 13.35 25.82 21.55
N ALA A 258 12.31 25.21 20.99
CA ALA A 258 11.14 25.88 20.45
C ALA A 258 9.87 25.02 20.62
N GLU A 259 8.72 25.61 20.32
CA GLU A 259 7.46 24.87 20.25
C GLU A 259 7.41 23.94 19.02
N PRO A 260 6.69 22.80 19.09
CA PRO A 260 6.43 21.96 17.94
C PRO A 260 5.90 22.73 16.73
N GLY A 261 6.43 22.41 15.55
CA GLY A 261 6.12 23.07 14.27
C GLY A 261 6.99 24.29 13.97
N THR A 262 7.81 24.74 14.92
CA THR A 262 8.68 25.91 14.72
C THR A 262 9.88 25.58 13.85
N VAL A 263 10.17 26.44 12.87
CA VAL A 263 11.44 26.41 12.11
C VAL A 263 12.58 26.81 13.04
N VAL A 264 13.47 25.86 13.33
CA VAL A 264 14.65 26.07 14.18
C VAL A 264 15.75 26.76 13.38
N LYS A 265 16.06 26.22 12.20
CA LYS A 265 17.03 26.79 11.26
C LYS A 265 16.75 26.32 9.84
N THR A 266 17.28 27.05 8.87
CA THR A 266 17.36 26.62 7.47
C THR A 266 18.82 26.39 7.10
N THR A 267 19.12 25.28 6.45
CA THR A 267 20.43 25.04 5.80
C THR A 267 20.32 25.38 4.32
N ASP A 268 21.38 25.15 3.53
CA ASP A 268 21.32 25.33 2.09
C ASP A 268 20.33 24.38 1.39
N ASP A 269 20.04 23.23 2.03
CA ASP A 269 19.28 22.12 1.46
C ASP A 269 18.09 21.65 2.28
N SER A 270 17.86 22.20 3.47
CA SER A 270 16.79 21.74 4.35
C SER A 270 16.16 22.85 5.20
N ILE A 271 14.91 22.61 5.60
CA ILE A 271 14.22 23.37 6.65
C ILE A 271 14.11 22.45 7.86
N ILE A 272 14.74 22.83 8.97
CA ILE A 272 14.75 22.03 10.20
C ILE A 272 13.62 22.52 11.10
N VAL A 273 12.67 21.61 11.38
CA VAL A 273 11.45 21.90 12.14
C VAL A 273 11.48 21.15 13.46
N GLN A 274 11.11 21.84 14.53
CA GLN A 274 10.95 21.26 15.86
C GLN A 274 9.75 20.31 15.90
N CYS A 275 9.97 19.09 16.37
CA CYS A 275 8.92 18.11 16.64
C CYS A 275 8.59 18.09 18.15
N GLY A 276 7.67 17.25 18.61
CA GLY A 276 7.48 17.04 20.06
C GLY A 276 8.74 16.53 20.75
N LYS A 277 9.50 15.67 20.05
CA LYS A 277 10.84 15.23 20.45
C LYS A 277 11.75 15.18 19.21
N GLY A 278 12.94 15.78 19.33
CA GLY A 278 13.90 15.88 18.24
C GLY A 278 13.47 16.89 17.16
N THR A 279 14.22 16.91 16.05
CA THR A 279 13.95 17.79 14.91
C THR A 279 13.89 17.00 13.62
N LEU A 280 13.08 17.47 12.67
CA LEU A 280 12.92 16.86 11.35
C LEU A 280 13.39 17.85 10.28
N ALA A 281 14.33 17.41 9.44
CA ALA A 281 14.81 18.16 8.30
C ALA A 281 13.94 17.86 7.08
N LEU A 282 13.24 18.86 6.55
CA LEU A 282 12.48 18.77 5.32
C LEU A 282 13.41 18.91 4.12
N LEU A 283 13.33 18.00 3.16
CA LEU A 283 14.23 17.93 2.00
C LEU A 283 13.51 18.16 0.68
N GLU A 284 12.25 17.72 0.58
CA GLU A 284 11.44 17.87 -0.61
C GLU A 284 9.98 18.16 -0.26
N ILE A 285 9.42 19.19 -0.87
CA ILE A 285 8.12 19.75 -0.52
C ILE A 285 7.31 20.11 -1.76
N GLN A 286 6.02 20.34 -1.58
CA GLN A 286 5.13 20.85 -2.61
C GLN A 286 4.15 21.85 -2.00
N PRO A 287 4.41 23.16 -2.15
CA PRO A 287 3.47 24.20 -1.77
C PRO A 287 2.16 24.11 -2.57
N ALA A 288 1.05 24.58 -1.99
CA ALA A 288 -0.25 24.64 -2.64
C ALA A 288 -0.17 25.31 -4.03
N GLY A 289 -0.72 24.65 -5.05
CA GLY A 289 -0.74 25.14 -6.43
C GLY A 289 0.63 25.12 -7.14
N LYS A 290 1.69 24.61 -6.52
CA LYS A 290 3.03 24.51 -7.12
C LYS A 290 3.42 23.06 -7.43
N ARG A 291 4.49 22.91 -8.23
CA ARG A 291 5.11 21.61 -8.48
C ARG A 291 5.87 21.12 -7.23
N ARG A 292 6.06 19.80 -7.12
CA ARG A 292 7.02 19.17 -6.21
C ARG A 292 8.42 19.73 -6.51
N MET A 293 9.17 20.09 -5.47
CA MET A 293 10.51 20.68 -5.59
C MET A 293 11.38 20.36 -4.37
N LEU A 294 12.69 20.36 -4.59
CA LEU A 294 13.67 20.29 -3.51
C LEU A 294 13.59 21.57 -2.66
N VAL A 295 13.91 21.43 -1.37
CA VAL A 295 13.96 22.59 -0.46
C VAL A 295 15.03 23.58 -0.89
N THR A 296 16.15 23.13 -1.48
CA THR A 296 17.15 24.00 -2.12
C THR A 296 16.54 24.98 -3.13
N GLU A 297 15.58 24.53 -3.94
CA GLU A 297 14.88 25.38 -4.92
C GLU A 297 13.91 26.33 -4.24
N TYR A 298 13.18 25.84 -3.23
CA TYR A 298 12.23 26.65 -2.47
C TYR A 298 12.92 27.81 -1.74
N LEU A 299 14.08 27.56 -1.12
CA LEU A 299 14.85 28.52 -0.33
C LEU A 299 15.45 29.68 -1.16
N ARG A 300 15.51 29.54 -2.49
CA ARG A 300 15.90 30.65 -3.40
C ARG A 300 14.82 31.72 -3.50
N GLY A 301 13.55 31.33 -3.36
CA GLY A 301 12.40 32.24 -3.47
C GLY A 301 11.79 32.64 -2.13
N VAL A 302 11.71 31.71 -1.18
CA VAL A 302 11.14 31.93 0.15
C VAL A 302 12.12 31.43 1.19
N LYS A 303 12.53 32.28 2.13
CA LYS A 303 13.38 31.89 3.26
C LYS A 303 12.55 31.96 4.54
N PRO A 304 12.01 30.83 5.02
CA PRO A 304 11.36 30.78 6.33
C PRO A 304 12.33 31.30 7.40
N ALA A 305 11.96 32.37 8.09
CA ALA A 305 12.76 32.88 9.20
C ALA A 305 12.71 31.87 10.37
N PRO A 306 13.81 31.68 11.12
CA PRO A 306 13.74 30.99 12.40
C PRO A 306 12.60 31.57 13.26
N GLY A 307 11.81 30.70 13.89
CA GLY A 307 10.59 31.09 14.61
C GLY A 307 9.29 31.03 13.78
N SER A 308 9.37 30.94 12.45
CA SER A 308 8.17 30.68 11.62
C SER A 308 7.56 29.33 11.98
N LYS A 309 6.23 29.19 11.88
CA LYS A 309 5.51 28.00 12.37
C LYS A 309 4.81 27.26 11.22
N PHE A 310 5.03 25.95 11.17
CA PHE A 310 4.22 25.00 10.41
C PHE A 310 3.04 24.51 11.25
N GLY A 311 1.97 24.07 10.59
CA GLY A 311 0.74 23.64 11.26
C GLY A 311 -0.10 24.81 11.76
N ASP A 312 0.14 26.01 11.26
CA ASP A 312 -0.70 27.19 11.48
C ASP A 312 -2.09 26.96 10.89
N ARG A 313 -3.14 27.11 11.72
CA ARG A 313 -4.52 27.11 11.24
C ARG A 313 -4.90 28.54 10.87
N GLU A 314 -5.75 28.73 9.86
CA GLU A 314 -6.56 29.96 9.84
C GLU A 314 -7.45 29.91 11.10
N GLU A 315 -7.41 30.97 11.90
CA GLU A 315 -8.42 31.22 12.94
C GLU A 315 -9.78 31.51 12.30
#